data_AF-A0A1Y4K776-F1
#
_entry.id   AF-A0A1Y4K776-F1
#
_cell.length_a   1.000
_cell.length_b   1.000
_cell.length_c   1.000
_cell.angle_alpha   90.00
_cell.angle_beta   90.00
_cell.angle_gamma   90.00
#
_symmetry.space_group_name_H-M   'P 1'
#
loop_
_entity.id
_entity.type
_entity.pdbx_description
1 polymer ?
#
loop_
_entity_poly.entity_id
_entity_poly.type
_entity_poly.pdbx_seq_one_letter_code
_entity_poly.pdbx_strand_id
1 'polypeptide(L)'
;MYIITKGIWRAYHFKNGEEATAWFATPGELVFSVWGYISDEPSRLSFESMTESEAICLSKEELHRHFNSSIAMANLGRRMLENFILLYENWLMDLWKKNAFERYLTLLDEYPEVIQQIPMKYIASYLGVTVQSSSSVISRITRQGFPAASTRGGISRFTTLPAPITAPWPIVTPGSTLTPAPIHTSSPTVMGRAYSSP
;
A
#
# COMPACT_ATOMS: atom_id res chain seq x y z
N MET A 1 -5.70 2.19 26.48
CA MET A 1 -5.01 1.26 25.56
C MET A 1 -6.07 0.49 24.81
N TYR A 2 -5.83 0.17 23.54
CA TYR A 2 -6.75 -0.62 22.73
C TYR A 2 -6.03 -1.85 22.17
N ILE A 3 -6.70 -3.00 22.16
CA ILE A 3 -6.29 -4.18 21.39
C ILE A 3 -7.29 -4.33 20.25
N ILE A 4 -6.81 -4.25 19.01
CA ILE A 4 -7.69 -4.39 17.85
C ILE A 4 -8.07 -5.86 17.70
N THR A 5 -9.37 -6.13 17.60
CA THR A 5 -9.89 -7.49 17.37
C THR A 5 -10.47 -7.66 15.96
N LYS A 6 -10.90 -6.57 15.33
CA LYS A 6 -11.38 -6.52 13.95
C LYS A 6 -11.12 -5.13 13.37
N GLY A 7 -10.87 -5.08 12.06
CA GLY A 7 -10.71 -3.84 11.28
C GLY A 7 -9.29 -3.27 11.31
N ILE A 8 -9.12 -2.15 10.62
CA ILE A 8 -7.83 -1.49 10.42
C ILE A 8 -7.89 -0.08 10.99
N TRP A 9 -6.92 0.26 11.82
CA TRP A 9 -6.79 1.58 12.42
C TRP A 9 -5.58 2.31 11.83
N ARG A 10 -5.65 3.64 11.80
CA ARG A 10 -4.58 4.52 11.34
C ARG A 10 -4.13 5.41 12.48
N ALA A 11 -2.82 5.45 12.71
CA ALA A 11 -2.20 6.46 13.55
C ALA A 11 -1.65 7.59 12.67
N TYR A 12 -1.98 8.84 13.00
CA TYR A 12 -1.55 10.01 12.23
C TYR A 12 -1.28 11.21 13.13
N HIS A 13 -0.58 12.20 12.60
CA HIS A 13 -0.38 13.50 13.22
C HIS A 13 -0.59 14.60 12.20
N PHE A 14 -0.70 15.85 12.66
CA PHE A 14 -0.79 17.00 11.77
C PHE A 14 0.60 17.56 11.49
N LYS A 15 0.94 17.69 10.20
CA LYS A 15 2.15 18.35 9.72
C LYS A 15 1.73 19.46 8.77
N ASN A 16 2.01 20.72 9.12
CA ASN A 16 1.64 21.90 8.33
C ASN A 16 0.13 21.98 7.99
N GLY A 17 -0.73 21.51 8.90
CA GLY A 17 -2.19 21.48 8.71
C GLY A 17 -2.71 20.29 7.91
N GLU A 18 -1.84 19.43 7.36
CA GLU A 18 -2.21 18.20 6.68
C GLU A 18 -1.98 16.97 7.55
N GLU A 19 -2.77 15.91 7.32
CA GLU A 19 -2.61 14.64 8.03
C GLU A 19 -1.44 13.83 7.47
N ALA A 20 -0.45 13.59 8.32
CA ALA A 20 0.69 12.73 8.07
C ALA A 20 0.49 11.39 8.80
N THR A 21 0.32 10.32 8.02
CA THR A 21 0.12 8.97 8.53
C THR A 21 1.43 8.40 9.05
N ALA A 22 1.45 7.92 10.30
CA ALA A 22 2.63 7.35 10.94
C ALA A 22 2.72 5.83 10.74
N TRP A 23 1.60 5.13 10.93
CA TRP A 23 1.50 3.68 10.79
C TRP A 23 0.03 3.24 10.76
N PHE A 24 -0.19 1.99 10.36
CA PHE A 24 -1.48 1.31 10.42
C PHE A 24 -1.41 0.20 11.47
N ALA A 25 -2.54 -0.12 12.07
CA ALA A 25 -2.68 -1.28 12.96
C ALA A 25 -3.83 -2.17 12.53
N THR A 26 -3.63 -3.46 12.71
CA THR A 26 -4.47 -4.57 12.24
C THR A 26 -4.87 -5.47 13.42
N PRO A 27 -5.78 -6.45 13.23
CA PRO A 27 -6.23 -7.30 14.32
C PRO A 27 -5.08 -8.05 15.03
N GLY A 28 -5.08 -8.00 16.36
CA GLY A 28 -4.04 -8.55 17.23
C GLY A 28 -3.03 -7.52 17.72
N GLU A 29 -3.00 -6.31 17.12
CA GLU A 29 -2.05 -5.27 17.48
C GLU A 29 -2.55 -4.35 18.60
N LEU A 30 -1.59 -3.78 19.32
CA LEU A 30 -1.81 -2.85 20.43
C LEU A 30 -1.72 -1.41 19.93
N VAL A 31 -2.76 -0.61 20.24
CA VAL A 31 -2.80 0.82 19.94
C VAL A 31 -2.92 1.61 21.22
N PHE A 32 -1.94 2.46 21.50
CA PHE A 32 -1.98 3.36 22.65
C PHE A 32 -1.08 4.59 22.45
N SER A 33 -1.40 5.64 23.21
CA SER A 33 -0.55 6.82 23.33
C SER A 33 0.53 6.57 24.38
N VAL A 34 1.80 6.57 23.97
CA VAL A 34 2.94 6.49 24.92
C VAL A 34 2.91 7.69 25.88
N TRP A 35 2.69 8.90 25.37
CA TRP A 35 2.61 10.13 26.18
C TRP A 35 1.45 10.11 27.17
N GLY A 36 0.29 9.59 26.73
CA GLY A 36 -0.88 9.46 27.60
C GLY A 36 -0.72 8.37 28.65
N TYR A 37 0.00 7.29 28.33
CA TYR A 37 0.23 6.20 29.26
C TYR A 37 1.30 6.53 30.31
N ILE A 38 2.45 7.08 29.88
CA ILE A 38 3.61 7.31 30.75
C ILE A 38 3.54 8.67 31.45
N SER A 39 3.27 9.73 30.70
CA SER A 39 3.40 11.12 31.18
C SER A 39 2.08 11.79 31.53
N ASP A 40 0.95 11.09 31.37
CA ASP A 40 -0.41 11.66 31.51
C ASP A 40 -0.62 12.92 30.65
N GLU A 41 0.07 12.96 29.50
CA GLU A 41 -0.03 14.05 28.52
C GLU A 41 -0.95 13.67 27.36
N PRO A 42 -1.58 14.66 26.69
CA PRO A 42 -2.32 14.42 25.46
C PRO A 42 -1.48 13.66 24.43
N SER A 43 -2.12 12.78 23.67
CA SER A 43 -1.40 12.05 22.63
C SER A 43 -0.88 12.99 21.54
N ARG A 44 0.36 12.72 21.11
CA ARG A 44 0.93 13.35 19.90
C ARG A 44 0.44 12.70 18.61
N LEU A 45 -0.20 11.54 18.72
CA LEU A 45 -0.81 10.82 17.61
C LEU A 45 -2.31 10.76 17.80
N SER A 46 -3.04 11.01 16.72
CA SER A 46 -4.46 10.71 16.61
C SER A 46 -4.62 9.30 16.07
N PHE A 47 -5.65 8.61 16.55
CA PHE A 47 -6.01 7.27 16.08
C PHE A 47 -7.41 7.33 15.50
N GLU A 48 -7.60 6.73 14.33
CA GLU A 48 -8.91 6.60 13.71
C GLU A 48 -9.10 5.19 13.16
N SER A 49 -10.36 4.74 13.18
CA SER A 49 -10.75 3.50 12.52
C SER A 49 -10.99 3.76 11.05
N MET A 50 -10.30 3.02 10.18
CA MET A 50 -10.42 3.16 8.72
C MET A 50 -11.53 2.30 8.13
N THR A 51 -11.86 1.20 8.82
CA THR A 51 -12.89 0.24 8.43
C THR A 51 -13.88 0.07 9.59
N GLU A 52 -14.92 -0.74 9.40
CA GLU A 52 -15.69 -1.25 10.54
C GLU A 52 -14.74 -2.05 11.45
N SER A 53 -14.72 -1.70 12.73
CA SER A 53 -13.72 -2.23 13.67
C SER A 53 -14.32 -2.55 15.03
N GLU A 54 -13.68 -3.50 15.70
CA GLU A 54 -13.94 -3.87 17.09
C GLU A 54 -12.61 -3.89 17.84
N ALA A 55 -12.58 -3.33 19.05
CA ALA A 55 -11.39 -3.30 19.88
C ALA A 55 -11.74 -3.45 21.36
N ILE A 56 -10.84 -4.11 22.08
CA ILE A 56 -10.89 -4.17 23.54
C ILE A 56 -10.24 -2.90 24.09
N CYS A 57 -11.01 -2.11 24.84
CA CYS A 57 -10.50 -0.95 25.55
C CYS A 57 -10.06 -1.35 26.96
N LEU A 58 -8.86 -0.93 27.34
CA LEU A 58 -8.32 -1.09 28.69
C LEU A 58 -7.87 0.27 29.21
N SER A 59 -8.43 0.70 30.34
CA SER A 59 -8.02 1.93 31.01
C SER A 59 -6.63 1.79 31.63
N LYS A 60 -5.96 2.92 31.89
CA LYS A 60 -4.66 2.93 32.58
C LYS A 60 -4.79 2.32 33.98
N GLU A 61 -5.85 2.68 34.68
CA GLU A 61 -6.17 2.19 36.03
C GLU A 61 -6.42 0.69 36.04
N GLU A 62 -7.15 0.17 35.05
CA GLU A 62 -7.36 -1.27 34.90
C GLU A 62 -6.05 -2.00 34.65
N LEU A 63 -5.22 -1.52 33.71
CA LEU A 63 -3.91 -2.12 33.44
C LEU A 63 -3.03 -2.16 34.67
N HIS A 64 -2.92 -1.04 35.39
CA HIS A 64 -2.13 -0.95 36.62
C HIS A 64 -2.64 -1.92 37.68
N ARG A 65 -3.97 -2.03 37.85
CA ARG A 65 -4.57 -3.01 38.78
C ARG A 65 -4.18 -4.44 38.43
N HIS A 66 -4.23 -4.80 37.15
CA HIS A 66 -3.84 -6.14 36.69
C HIS A 66 -2.34 -6.38 36.88
N PHE A 67 -1.47 -5.44 36.50
CA PHE A 67 -0.02 -5.59 36.66
C PHE A 67 0.39 -5.69 38.14
N ASN A 68 -0.33 -5.02 39.04
CA ASN A 68 -0.09 -5.11 40.49
C ASN A 68 -0.71 -6.35 41.15
N SER A 69 -1.54 -7.12 40.45
CA SER A 69 -2.25 -8.27 41.02
C SER A 69 -1.35 -9.49 41.26
N SER A 70 -0.31 -9.67 40.44
CA SER A 70 0.61 -10.82 40.55
C SER A 70 1.91 -10.57 39.79
N ILE A 71 2.97 -11.28 40.19
CA ILE A 71 4.26 -11.22 39.50
C ILE A 71 4.18 -11.71 38.04
N ALA A 72 3.25 -12.62 37.75
CA ALA A 72 2.99 -13.10 36.40
C ALA A 72 2.46 -11.97 35.51
N MET A 73 1.51 -11.17 36.01
CA MET A 73 0.96 -10.03 35.28
C MET A 73 1.96 -8.89 35.14
N ALA A 74 2.77 -8.61 36.18
CA ALA A 74 3.86 -7.65 36.05
C ALA A 74 4.86 -8.05 34.96
N ASN A 75 5.23 -9.34 34.89
CA ASN A 75 6.09 -9.87 33.84
C ASN A 75 5.44 -9.83 32.46
N LEU A 76 4.12 -10.03 32.35
CA LEU A 76 3.39 -9.87 31.10
C LEU A 76 3.51 -8.42 30.59
N GLY A 77 3.26 -7.43 31.46
CA GLY A 77 3.41 -6.01 31.13
C GLY A 77 4.83 -5.66 30.68
N ARG A 78 5.86 -6.17 31.39
CA ARG A 78 7.27 -6.00 30.98
C ARG A 78 7.54 -6.55 29.58
N ARG A 79 7.08 -7.77 29.28
CA ARG A 79 7.28 -8.40 27.96
C ARG A 79 6.53 -7.66 26.85
N MET A 80 5.33 -7.14 27.14
CA MET A 80 4.60 -6.29 26.20
C MET A 80 5.40 -5.02 25.86
N LEU A 81 5.99 -4.37 26.87
CA LEU A 81 6.83 -3.19 26.66
C LEU A 81 8.11 -3.51 25.89
N GLU A 82 8.78 -4.63 26.19
CA GLU A 82 9.97 -5.10 25.46
C GLU A 82 9.65 -5.31 23.97
N ASN A 83 8.55 -6.00 23.67
CA ASN A 83 8.10 -6.19 22.28
C ASN A 83 7.76 -4.85 21.60
N PHE A 84 7.09 -3.94 22.31
CA PHE A 84 6.79 -2.61 21.79
C PHE A 84 8.07 -1.82 21.45
N ILE A 85 9.11 -1.89 22.28
CA ILE A 85 10.39 -1.24 22.03
C ILE A 85 11.04 -1.79 20.76
N LEU A 86 11.04 -3.11 20.57
CA LEU A 86 11.58 -3.74 19.35
C LEU A 86 10.82 -3.31 18.10
N LEU A 87 9.48 -3.29 18.15
CA LEU A 87 8.65 -2.81 17.04
C LEU A 87 8.92 -1.33 16.73
N TYR A 88 9.06 -0.50 17.76
CA TYR A 88 9.34 0.92 17.60
C TYR A 88 10.73 1.17 17.00
N GLU A 89 11.75 0.42 17.43
CA GLU A 89 13.09 0.49 16.85
C GLU A 89 13.08 0.07 15.38
N ASN A 90 12.42 -1.05 15.03
CA ASN A 90 12.27 -1.48 13.64
C ASN A 90 11.57 -0.41 12.78
N TRP A 91 10.49 0.18 13.29
CA TRP A 91 9.79 1.28 12.61
C TRP A 91 10.70 2.50 12.40
N LEU A 92 11.50 2.88 13.40
CA LEU A 92 12.47 3.97 13.28
C LEU A 92 13.55 3.67 12.23
N MET A 93 14.06 2.43 12.22
CA MET A 93 15.05 1.99 11.25
C MET A 93 14.48 1.99 9.82
N ASP A 94 13.23 1.58 9.65
CA ASP A 94 12.53 1.59 8.37
C ASP A 94 12.33 3.01 7.82
N LEU A 95 12.04 3.99 8.70
CA LEU A 95 11.97 5.39 8.30
C LEU A 95 13.28 5.91 7.70
N TRP A 96 14.43 5.45 8.21
CA TRP A 96 15.76 5.91 7.77
C TRP A 96 16.33 5.11 6.61
N LYS A 97 16.13 3.79 6.59
CA LYS A 97 16.75 2.89 5.62
C LYS A 97 15.92 2.73 4.35
N LYS A 98 14.59 2.68 4.47
CA LYS A 98 13.73 2.33 3.35
C LYS A 98 13.28 3.57 2.59
N ASN A 99 13.37 3.52 1.27
CA ASN A 99 12.70 4.50 0.42
C ASN A 99 11.20 4.19 0.29
N ALA A 100 10.43 5.08 -0.34
CA ALA A 100 8.98 4.93 -0.48
C ALA A 100 8.55 3.64 -1.21
N PHE A 101 9.35 3.15 -2.16
CA PHE A 101 9.06 1.92 -2.89
C PHE A 101 9.26 0.69 -1.99
N GLU A 102 10.36 0.64 -1.24
CA GLU A 102 10.64 -0.46 -0.29
C GLU A 102 9.61 -0.51 0.85
N ARG A 103 9.18 0.65 1.35
CA ARG A 103 8.08 0.73 2.33
C ARG A 103 6.77 0.18 1.76
N TYR A 104 6.46 0.49 0.50
CA TYR A 104 5.26 -0.05 -0.15
C TYR A 104 5.34 -1.57 -0.31
N LEU A 105 6.50 -2.11 -0.72
CA LEU A 105 6.69 -3.57 -0.81
C LEU A 105 6.57 -4.25 0.55
N THR A 106 7.10 -3.63 1.62
CA THR A 106 6.93 -4.14 2.99
C THR A 106 5.45 -4.18 3.35
N LEU A 107 4.70 -3.11 3.07
CA LEU A 107 3.26 -3.04 3.35
C LEU A 107 2.47 -4.08 2.55
N LEU A 108 2.89 -4.37 1.31
CA LEU A 108 2.25 -5.37 0.45
C LEU A 108 2.46 -6.80 0.95
N ASP A 109 3.62 -7.08 1.53
CA ASP A 109 3.98 -8.40 2.04
C ASP A 109 3.43 -8.65 3.46
N GLU A 110 3.63 -7.68 4.36
CA GLU A 110 3.28 -7.82 5.77
C GLU A 110 1.81 -7.48 6.08
N TYR A 111 1.23 -6.50 5.38
CA TYR A 111 -0.14 -6.01 5.65
C TYR A 111 -0.95 -5.84 4.35
N PRO A 112 -1.14 -6.91 3.55
CA PRO A 112 -1.81 -6.83 2.25
C PRO A 112 -3.24 -6.25 2.35
N GLU A 113 -3.93 -6.47 3.46
CA GLU A 113 -5.26 -5.92 3.73
C GLU A 113 -5.28 -4.40 3.81
N VAL A 114 -4.20 -3.77 4.25
CA VAL A 114 -4.08 -2.31 4.28
C VAL A 114 -4.12 -1.77 2.87
N ILE A 115 -3.38 -2.38 1.94
CA ILE A 115 -3.37 -1.94 0.54
C ILE A 115 -4.72 -2.15 -0.14
N GLN A 116 -5.43 -3.22 0.21
CA GLN A 116 -6.70 -3.58 -0.40
C GLN A 116 -7.87 -2.72 0.08
N GLN A 117 -7.89 -2.34 1.36
CA GLN A 117 -9.05 -1.71 1.98
C GLN A 117 -8.86 -0.20 2.24
N ILE A 118 -7.61 0.26 2.38
CA ILE A 118 -7.35 1.65 2.76
C ILE A 118 -7.25 2.56 1.53
N PRO A 119 -7.91 3.73 1.53
CA PRO A 119 -7.78 4.70 0.45
C PRO A 119 -6.31 5.08 0.18
N MET A 120 -5.94 5.12 -1.10
CA MET A 120 -4.57 5.41 -1.55
C MET A 120 -3.98 6.70 -0.98
N LYS A 121 -4.82 7.72 -0.68
CA LYS A 121 -4.34 8.98 -0.07
C LYS A 121 -3.61 8.75 1.26
N TYR A 122 -4.08 7.81 2.08
CA TYR A 122 -3.47 7.52 3.38
C TYR A 122 -2.23 6.65 3.25
N ILE A 123 -2.25 5.71 2.29
CA ILE A 123 -1.07 4.92 1.93
C ILE A 123 0.03 5.85 1.41
N ALA A 124 -0.28 6.77 0.49
CA ALA A 124 0.66 7.76 -0.02
C ALA A 124 1.27 8.63 1.10
N SER A 125 0.42 9.08 2.04
CA SER A 125 0.85 9.80 3.24
C SER A 125 1.82 8.99 4.11
N TYR A 126 1.54 7.70 4.36
CA TYR A 126 2.43 6.78 5.06
C TYR A 126 3.78 6.60 4.34
N LEU A 127 3.74 6.48 3.01
CA LEU A 127 4.95 6.35 2.20
C LEU A 127 5.77 7.65 2.10
N GLY A 128 5.23 8.78 2.54
CA GLY A 128 5.87 10.09 2.43
C GLY A 128 5.92 10.62 0.99
N VAL A 129 4.96 10.23 0.15
CA VAL A 129 4.87 10.64 -1.26
C VAL A 129 3.53 11.29 -1.56
N THR A 130 3.47 12.11 -2.59
CA THR A 130 2.19 12.68 -3.05
C THR A 130 1.32 11.60 -3.71
N VAL A 131 0.00 11.76 -3.69
CA VAL A 131 -0.93 10.79 -4.32
C VAL A 131 -0.61 10.58 -5.81
N GLN A 132 -0.26 11.65 -6.54
CA GLN A 132 0.14 11.57 -7.94
C GLN A 132 1.43 10.76 -8.16
N SER A 133 2.42 10.91 -7.28
CA SER A 133 3.67 10.13 -7.36
C SER A 133 3.48 8.67 -6.91
N SER A 134 2.57 8.40 -5.97
CA SER A 134 2.23 7.02 -5.54
C SER A 134 1.70 6.17 -6.70
N SER A 135 0.84 6.73 -7.56
CA SER A 135 0.33 6.03 -8.75
C SER A 135 1.45 5.67 -9.73
N SER A 136 2.47 6.52 -9.83
CA SER A 136 3.66 6.27 -10.66
C SER A 136 4.57 5.21 -10.05
N VAL A 137 4.75 5.20 -8.73
CA VAL A 137 5.49 4.15 -8.01
C VAL A 137 4.81 2.80 -8.19
N ILE A 138 3.49 2.74 -8.04
CA ILE A 138 2.69 1.52 -8.24
C ILE A 138 2.72 1.08 -9.71
N SER A 139 2.56 2.00 -10.67
CA SER A 139 2.69 1.68 -12.10
C SER A 139 4.08 1.13 -12.45
N ARG A 140 5.13 1.66 -11.82
CA ARG A 140 6.49 1.11 -11.94
C ARG A 140 6.59 -0.29 -11.33
N ILE A 141 5.93 -0.56 -10.21
CA ILE A 141 5.85 -1.92 -9.63
C ILE A 141 5.15 -2.88 -10.59
N THR A 142 3.99 -2.51 -11.12
CA THR A 142 3.24 -3.34 -12.07
C THR A 142 4.02 -3.58 -13.37
N ARG A 143 4.79 -2.58 -13.85
CA ARG A 143 5.64 -2.70 -15.06
C ARG A 143 6.94 -3.46 -14.82
N GLN A 144 7.54 -3.40 -13.64
CA GLN A 144 8.78 -4.11 -13.32
C GLN A 144 8.55 -5.59 -12.98
N GLY A 145 7.30 -6.05 -12.98
CA GLY A 145 6.94 -7.46 -13.03
C GLY A 145 6.99 -8.13 -11.66
N PHE A 146 5.88 -8.04 -10.92
CA PHE A 146 5.42 -9.21 -10.18
C PHE A 146 4.64 -10.09 -11.17
N PRO A 147 4.81 -11.42 -11.15
CA PRO A 147 4.08 -12.28 -12.07
C PRO A 147 2.59 -12.13 -11.78
N ALA A 148 1.83 -11.68 -12.77
CA ALA A 148 0.38 -11.49 -12.69
C ALA A 148 -0.41 -12.79 -12.44
N ALA A 149 0.27 -13.93 -12.30
CA ALA A 149 -0.31 -15.21 -11.97
C ALA A 149 0.66 -16.02 -11.08
N SER A 150 0.27 -16.30 -9.83
CA SER A 150 0.81 -17.45 -9.08
C SER A 150 -0.04 -18.67 -9.38
N THR A 151 0.14 -19.27 -10.55
CA THR A 151 -0.43 -20.61 -10.80
C THR A 151 0.31 -21.60 -9.92
N ARG A 152 -0.42 -22.23 -8.98
CA ARG A 152 0.09 -23.36 -8.19
C ARG A 152 0.62 -24.42 -9.16
N GLY A 153 1.91 -24.74 -9.07
CA GLY A 153 2.62 -25.58 -10.04
C GLY A 153 1.95 -26.94 -10.23
N GLY A 154 1.15 -27.06 -11.29
CA GLY A 154 0.70 -28.34 -11.83
C GLY A 154 1.82 -28.93 -12.67
N ILE A 155 2.48 -29.96 -12.16
CA ILE A 155 3.41 -30.78 -12.94
C ILE A 155 2.65 -31.51 -14.05
N SER A 156 2.52 -30.88 -15.23
CA SER A 156 2.13 -31.58 -16.45
C SER A 156 3.36 -32.25 -17.05
N ARG A 157 3.34 -33.59 -17.13
CA ARG A 157 4.45 -34.44 -17.60
C ARG A 157 4.54 -34.58 -19.13
N PHE A 158 3.86 -33.73 -19.89
CA PHE A 158 3.78 -33.89 -21.35
C PHE A 158 3.80 -32.54 -22.06
N THR A 159 4.99 -31.99 -22.29
CA THR A 159 5.26 -31.10 -23.45
C THR A 159 6.77 -30.90 -23.58
N THR A 160 7.40 -31.62 -24.50
CA THR A 160 8.80 -31.47 -24.93
C THR A 160 8.85 -30.83 -26.32
N LEU A 161 8.47 -29.56 -26.42
CA LEU A 161 8.84 -28.76 -27.59
C LEU A 161 9.58 -27.51 -27.11
N PRO A 162 10.83 -27.29 -27.56
CA PRO A 162 11.55 -26.07 -27.25
C PRO A 162 10.79 -24.86 -27.82
N ALA A 163 10.71 -23.78 -27.05
CA ALA A 163 10.31 -22.49 -27.58
C ALA A 163 11.23 -22.12 -28.77
N PRO A 164 10.70 -21.62 -29.91
CA PRO A 164 11.54 -21.22 -31.02
C PRO A 164 12.36 -19.99 -30.62
N ILE A 165 13.67 -20.19 -30.40
CA ILE A 165 14.64 -19.15 -30.09
C ILE A 165 15.35 -18.73 -31.37
N THR A 166 15.44 -17.41 -31.57
CA THR A 166 16.45 -16.71 -32.39
C THR A 166 16.35 -16.86 -33.92
N ALA A 167 15.78 -15.85 -34.58
CA ALA A 167 16.04 -15.61 -36.01
C ALA A 167 17.50 -15.15 -36.18
N PRO A 168 18.31 -15.73 -37.10
CA PRO A 168 19.76 -15.45 -37.16
C PRO A 168 20.16 -14.17 -37.91
N TRP A 169 19.21 -13.33 -38.34
CA TRP A 169 19.49 -12.25 -39.29
C TRP A 169 18.99 -10.90 -38.77
N PRO A 170 19.78 -9.82 -38.89
CA PRO A 170 19.27 -8.47 -38.64
C PRO A 170 18.15 -8.16 -39.64
N ILE A 171 17.12 -7.44 -39.19
CA ILE A 171 16.04 -6.94 -40.06
C ILE A 171 16.70 -6.10 -41.17
N VAL A 172 16.65 -6.61 -42.40
CA VAL A 172 17.07 -5.88 -43.60
C VAL A 172 15.92 -4.94 -43.97
N THR A 173 16.13 -3.63 -43.85
CA THR A 173 15.23 -2.62 -44.40
C THR A 173 15.31 -2.69 -45.93
N PRO A 174 14.23 -3.03 -46.67
CA PRO A 174 14.29 -2.97 -48.13
C PRO A 174 14.39 -1.51 -48.57
N GLY A 175 15.40 -1.22 -49.39
CA GLY A 175 15.50 0.04 -50.12
C GLY A 175 14.38 0.15 -51.17
N SER A 176 13.88 1.36 -51.35
CA SER A 176 12.79 1.78 -52.24
C SER A 176 11.38 1.57 -51.69
N THR A 177 10.84 2.65 -51.13
CA THR A 177 9.39 2.88 -51.04
C THR A 177 8.97 3.52 -52.36
N LEU A 178 8.36 2.75 -53.26
CA LEU A 178 7.60 3.34 -54.37
C LEU A 178 6.28 3.87 -53.79
N THR A 179 6.25 5.17 -53.50
CA THR A 179 5.01 5.89 -53.16
C THR A 179 4.12 5.95 -54.41
N PRO A 180 2.91 5.37 -54.40
CA PRO A 180 1.98 5.56 -55.51
C PRO A 180 1.57 7.04 -55.59
N ALA A 181 1.48 7.58 -56.82
CA ALA A 181 1.01 8.94 -57.03
C ALA A 181 -0.45 9.12 -56.53
N PRO A 182 -0.85 10.33 -56.09
CA PRO A 182 -2.17 10.59 -55.54
C PRO A 182 -3.26 10.31 -56.58
N ILE A 183 -4.23 9.46 -56.26
CA ILE A 183 -5.42 9.29 -57.08
C ILE A 183 -6.29 10.54 -56.90
N HIS A 184 -6.32 11.38 -57.94
CA HIS A 184 -7.28 12.45 -58.09
C HIS A 184 -8.70 11.85 -58.06
N THR A 185 -9.42 12.04 -56.96
CA THR A 185 -10.86 11.75 -56.90
C THR A 185 -11.58 12.99 -57.42
N SER A 186 -11.99 12.93 -58.69
CA SER A 186 -12.88 13.90 -59.32
C SER A 186 -14.32 13.56 -58.99
N SER A 187 -14.86 14.08 -57.89
CA SER A 187 -16.30 14.32 -57.69
C SER A 187 -16.51 15.22 -56.47
N PRO A 188 -17.33 16.29 -56.56
CA PRO A 188 -17.55 17.20 -55.44
C PRO A 188 -18.52 16.57 -54.43
N THR A 189 -18.11 16.49 -53.17
CA THR A 189 -18.99 16.13 -52.05
C THR A 189 -20.01 17.24 -51.83
N VAL A 190 -21.27 16.98 -52.14
CA VAL A 190 -22.41 17.87 -51.85
C VAL A 190 -22.75 17.76 -50.36
N MET A 191 -22.61 18.87 -49.61
CA MET A 191 -23.13 18.98 -48.25
C MET A 191 -24.63 19.26 -48.28
N GLY A 192 -25.44 18.31 -47.81
CA GLY A 192 -26.87 18.51 -47.57
C GLY A 192 -27.09 19.50 -46.41
N ARG A 193 -27.94 20.51 -46.65
CA ARG A 193 -28.33 21.52 -45.66
C ARG A 193 -29.55 21.08 -44.85
N ALA A 194 -29.60 21.60 -43.63
CA ALA A 194 -30.58 21.48 -42.54
C ALA A 194 -32.04 21.12 -42.90
N TYR A 195 -32.60 20.18 -42.14
CA TYR A 195 -34.03 20.10 -41.87
C TYR A 195 -34.32 20.72 -40.51
N SER A 196 -34.99 21.87 -40.53
CA SER A 196 -35.80 22.41 -39.45
C SER A 196 -37.28 22.16 -39.77
N SER A 197 -38.09 22.03 -38.70
CA SER A 197 -39.56 22.21 -38.57
C SER A 197 -40.30 20.94 -38.11
N PRO A 198 -41.49 21.07 -37.47
CA PRO A 198 -42.20 22.27 -37.03
C PRO A 198 -42.19 22.50 -35.51
#